data_AF-A0A101FNT5-F1
#
_entry.id   AF-A0A101FNT5-F1
#
_cell.length_a   1.000
_cell.length_b   1.000
_cell.length_c   1.000
_cell.angle_alpha   90.00
_cell.angle_beta   90.00
_cell.angle_gamma   90.00
#
_symmetry.space_group_name_H-M   'P 1'
#
loop_
_entity.id
_entity.type
_entity.pdbx_description
1 polymer ?
#
loop_
_entity_poly.entity_id
_entity_poly.type
_entity_poly.pdbx_seq_one_letter_code
_entity_poly.pdbx_strand_id
1 'polypeptide(L)'
;MSKKIADEITVDEALCLLFRHKAAAISLCLNESSFYVRQEELIAAMERGFGGSPLGHWLKSSHRCASEADDFSPNESVVLVEGTSCRLVKVSELKGAIADEDHSAWVNLPFPLIHRNAAGEISTNSVARDLLEGESIPPSLLDQALKDKEALCVVNGRSFLLRHLGHGYFTLEEIDEEVELAQEIIWQAAVGKALLKRLEQEGVKVKQFPNKDFPSSDLDGELVLCSWGDIPLGYLLIEFQDRR
;
A
#
# COMPACT_ATOMS: atom_id res chain seq x y z
N MET A 1 13.61 -14.10 28.69
CA MET A 1 14.93 -14.36 28.08
C MET A 1 14.93 -13.70 26.71
N SER A 2 15.91 -12.84 26.44
CA SER A 2 15.93 -11.93 25.28
C SER A 2 16.01 -12.68 23.95
N LYS A 3 14.89 -12.74 23.21
CA LYS A 3 14.88 -13.09 21.77
C LYS A 3 15.33 -11.85 20.98
N LYS A 4 16.63 -11.73 20.72
CA LYS A 4 17.24 -10.62 19.96
C LYS A 4 18.22 -11.17 18.92
N ILE A 5 17.78 -11.57 17.71
CA ILE A 5 18.73 -12.07 16.69
C ILE A 5 18.41 -11.70 15.25
N ALA A 6 17.23 -11.18 14.93
CA ALA A 6 17.02 -10.74 13.55
C ALA A 6 17.96 -9.60 13.09
N ASP A 7 18.75 -9.01 13.99
CA ASP A 7 19.84 -8.08 13.66
C ASP A 7 21.20 -8.77 13.33
N GLU A 8 21.33 -10.12 13.35
CA GLU A 8 22.62 -10.83 13.11
C GLU A 8 22.67 -11.65 11.82
N ILE A 9 21.58 -12.31 11.37
CA ILE A 9 21.61 -13.07 10.11
C ILE A 9 21.52 -12.13 8.91
N THR A 10 22.40 -12.33 7.93
CA THR A 10 22.43 -11.55 6.69
C THR A 10 21.53 -12.14 5.60
N VAL A 11 21.20 -11.35 4.58
CA VAL A 11 20.32 -11.78 3.48
C VAL A 11 20.90 -12.98 2.72
N ASP A 12 22.21 -13.01 2.47
CA ASP A 12 22.89 -14.12 1.79
C ASP A 12 22.96 -15.39 2.65
N GLU A 13 23.21 -15.26 3.97
CA GLU A 13 23.14 -16.36 4.92
C GLU A 13 21.74 -16.98 4.99
N ALA A 14 20.70 -16.14 5.03
CA ALA A 14 19.31 -16.58 5.04
C ALA A 14 18.94 -17.34 3.76
N LEU A 15 19.40 -16.85 2.59
CA LEU A 15 19.18 -17.53 1.31
C LEU A 15 19.92 -18.89 1.26
N CYS A 16 21.14 -18.95 1.79
CA CYS A 16 21.90 -20.19 1.91
C CYS A 16 21.19 -21.22 2.80
N LEU A 17 20.57 -20.78 3.90
CA LEU A 17 19.77 -21.66 4.77
C LEU A 17 18.55 -22.24 4.03
N LEU A 18 17.85 -21.45 3.22
CA LEU A 18 16.72 -21.96 2.43
C LEU A 18 17.15 -23.04 1.45
N PHE A 19 18.22 -22.80 0.69
CA PHE A 19 18.74 -23.79 -0.26
C PHE A 19 19.25 -25.07 0.42
N ARG A 20 19.96 -24.93 1.55
CA ARG A 20 20.48 -26.07 2.32
C ARG A 20 19.36 -26.97 2.84
N HIS A 21 18.28 -26.37 3.32
CA HIS A 21 17.19 -27.09 3.96
C HIS A 21 16.02 -27.41 3.02
N LYS A 22 16.09 -26.97 1.75
CA LYS A 22 14.99 -27.08 0.76
C LYS A 22 13.66 -26.57 1.33
N ALA A 23 13.73 -25.44 2.02
CA ALA A 23 12.61 -24.82 2.70
C ALA A 23 11.96 -23.74 1.84
N ALA A 24 10.66 -23.54 2.03
CA ALA A 24 9.88 -22.55 1.27
C ALA A 24 10.13 -21.12 1.74
N ALA A 25 10.42 -20.93 3.03
CA ALA A 25 10.68 -19.63 3.63
C ALA A 25 11.50 -19.72 4.92
N ILE A 26 12.01 -18.58 5.35
CA ILE A 26 12.69 -18.39 6.63
C ILE A 26 11.79 -17.60 7.56
N SER A 27 11.63 -18.05 8.79
CA SER A 27 10.87 -17.37 9.83
C SER A 27 11.81 -16.75 10.86
N LEU A 28 11.58 -15.47 11.15
CA LEU A 28 12.41 -14.66 12.04
C LEU A 28 11.54 -13.96 13.07
N CYS A 29 11.97 -13.96 14.33
CA CYS A 29 11.31 -13.21 15.39
C CYS A 29 12.00 -11.84 15.59
N LEU A 30 11.26 -10.77 15.35
CA LEU A 30 11.66 -9.38 15.48
C LEU A 30 10.68 -8.69 16.43
N ASN A 31 11.16 -8.23 17.59
CA ASN A 31 10.34 -7.49 18.57
C ASN A 31 8.98 -8.16 18.85
N GLU A 32 9.00 -9.47 19.13
CA GLU A 32 7.81 -10.30 19.42
C GLU A 32 6.92 -10.62 18.19
N SER A 33 7.15 -10.00 17.03
CA SER A 33 6.50 -10.37 15.77
C SER A 33 7.31 -11.42 14.99
N SER A 34 6.62 -12.37 14.35
CA SER A 34 7.24 -13.36 13.45
C SER A 34 7.07 -12.95 11.99
N PHE A 35 8.16 -12.94 11.23
CA PHE A 35 8.20 -12.57 9.81
C PHE A 35 8.60 -13.77 8.98
N TYR A 36 7.93 -14.02 7.85
CA TYR A 36 8.33 -15.06 6.91
C TYR A 36 8.86 -14.44 5.62
N VAL A 37 10.07 -14.82 5.24
CA VAL A 37 10.68 -14.32 4.01
C VAL A 37 10.89 -15.48 3.06
N ARG A 38 10.29 -15.37 1.87
CA ARG A 38 10.40 -16.35 0.80
C ARG A 38 11.74 -16.26 0.10
N GLN A 39 12.07 -17.34 -0.61
CA GLN A 39 13.27 -17.40 -1.44
C GLN A 39 13.30 -16.28 -2.49
N GLU A 40 12.18 -16.01 -3.15
CA GLU A 40 12.08 -14.98 -4.20
C GLU A 40 12.34 -13.58 -3.62
N GLU A 41 11.91 -13.33 -2.40
CA GLU A 41 12.08 -12.05 -1.71
C GLU A 41 13.55 -11.83 -1.31
N LEU A 42 14.23 -12.88 -0.84
CA LEU A 42 15.67 -12.84 -0.56
C LEU A 42 16.51 -12.68 -1.83
N ILE A 43 16.14 -13.33 -2.93
CA ILE A 43 16.79 -13.14 -4.25
C ILE A 43 16.62 -11.69 -4.70
N ALA A 44 15.43 -11.14 -4.58
CA ALA A 44 15.15 -9.76 -4.96
C ALA A 44 15.89 -8.75 -4.04
N ALA A 45 16.17 -9.11 -2.79
CA ALA A 45 17.00 -8.32 -1.88
C ALA A 45 18.49 -8.38 -2.28
N MET A 46 18.99 -9.56 -2.64
CA MET A 46 20.35 -9.77 -3.17
C MET A 46 20.60 -8.93 -4.43
N GLU A 47 19.66 -8.93 -5.38
CA GLU A 47 19.75 -8.14 -6.63
C GLU A 47 19.78 -6.63 -6.38
N ARG A 48 19.23 -6.17 -5.25
CA ARG A 48 19.23 -4.76 -4.82
C ARG A 48 20.46 -4.38 -3.99
N GLY A 49 21.41 -5.30 -3.80
CA GLY A 49 22.65 -5.05 -3.07
C GLY A 49 22.55 -5.21 -1.56
N PHE A 50 21.47 -5.81 -1.04
CA PHE A 50 21.30 -6.03 0.41
C PHE A 50 21.94 -7.33 0.93
N GLY A 51 22.73 -8.04 0.11
CA GLY A 51 23.24 -9.38 0.45
C GLY A 51 23.92 -9.48 1.81
N GLY A 52 24.90 -8.62 2.09
CA GLY A 52 25.59 -8.58 3.38
C GLY A 52 24.87 -7.77 4.48
N SER A 53 23.65 -7.31 4.22
CA SER A 53 22.87 -6.55 5.21
C SER A 53 22.17 -7.49 6.17
N PRO A 54 22.10 -7.15 7.48
CA PRO A 54 21.26 -7.87 8.42
C PRO A 54 19.81 -7.90 7.94
N LEU A 55 19.20 -9.08 8.00
CA LEU A 55 17.88 -9.33 7.45
C LEU A 55 16.82 -8.49 8.17
N GLY A 56 16.94 -8.30 9.48
CA GLY A 56 16.09 -7.39 10.25
C GLY A 56 16.26 -5.93 9.88
N HIS A 57 17.45 -5.50 9.45
CA HIS A 57 17.65 -4.14 8.93
C HIS A 57 17.00 -3.97 7.56
N TRP A 58 17.17 -4.96 6.67
CA TRP A 58 16.49 -4.96 5.37
C TRP A 58 14.97 -4.90 5.56
N LEU A 59 14.39 -5.76 6.40
CA LEU A 59 12.96 -5.80 6.70
C LEU A 59 12.43 -4.47 7.27
N LYS A 60 13.19 -3.78 8.12
CA LYS A 60 12.82 -2.45 8.66
C LYS A 60 12.86 -1.35 7.59
N SER A 61 13.79 -1.45 6.63
CA SER A 61 14.02 -0.46 5.58
C SER A 61 13.15 -0.64 4.34
N SER A 62 12.71 -1.87 4.08
CA SER A 62 11.80 -2.19 3.00
C SER A 62 10.37 -2.06 3.51
N HIS A 63 9.62 -1.05 3.05
CA HIS A 63 8.18 -0.90 3.29
C HIS A 63 7.31 -2.03 2.67
N ARG A 64 7.78 -3.28 2.67
CA ARG A 64 7.11 -4.44 2.06
C ARG A 64 6.85 -5.54 3.08
N CYS A 65 5.66 -6.12 2.92
CA CYS A 65 5.11 -7.26 3.64
C CYS A 65 6.06 -8.45 3.53
N ALA A 66 6.58 -8.92 4.65
CA ALA A 66 7.01 -10.31 4.75
C ALA A 66 5.79 -11.19 4.42
N SER A 67 6.02 -12.32 3.75
CA SER A 67 4.97 -13.32 3.52
C SER A 67 4.35 -13.74 4.87
N GLU A 68 3.05 -14.03 4.87
CA GLU A 68 2.33 -14.44 6.09
C GLU A 68 2.42 -15.97 6.25
N ALA A 69 2.31 -16.48 7.48
CA ALA A 69 2.22 -17.93 7.72
C ALA A 69 1.08 -18.61 6.93
N ASP A 70 0.05 -17.85 6.58
CA ASP A 70 -1.14 -18.29 5.84
C ASP A 70 -0.93 -18.34 4.32
N ASP A 71 0.14 -17.73 3.80
CA ASP A 71 0.54 -17.88 2.40
C ASP A 71 1.20 -19.24 2.11
N PHE A 72 1.44 -20.04 3.16
CA PHE A 72 2.11 -21.33 3.06
C PHE A 72 1.14 -22.49 3.27
N SER A 73 1.36 -23.56 2.51
CA SER A 73 0.68 -24.83 2.74
C SER A 73 1.07 -25.38 4.13
N PRO A 74 0.14 -25.98 4.89
CA PRO A 74 0.44 -26.53 6.22
C PRO A 74 1.61 -27.53 6.25
N ASN A 75 1.89 -28.18 5.11
CA ASN A 75 2.97 -29.15 4.94
C ASN A 75 4.29 -28.55 4.43
N GLU A 76 4.30 -27.27 4.06
CA GLU A 76 5.54 -26.61 3.66
C GLU A 76 6.49 -26.48 4.86
N SER A 77 7.77 -26.63 4.55
CA SER A 77 8.84 -26.55 5.54
C SER A 77 9.40 -25.13 5.57
N VAL A 78 9.52 -24.58 6.77
CA VAL A 78 10.03 -23.24 7.05
C VAL A 78 11.26 -23.39 7.95
N VAL A 79 12.32 -22.63 7.66
CA VAL A 79 13.49 -22.54 8.54
C VAL A 79 13.19 -21.53 9.62
N LEU A 80 13.03 -21.98 10.86
CA LEU A 80 12.90 -21.09 12.00
C LEU A 80 14.29 -20.74 12.53
N VAL A 81 14.58 -19.45 12.62
CA VAL A 81 15.82 -18.93 13.21
C VAL A 81 15.54 -18.43 14.62
N GLU A 82 16.05 -19.15 15.62
CA GLU A 82 15.92 -18.87 17.05
C GLU A 82 17.31 -18.91 17.67
N GLY A 83 17.80 -17.84 18.28
CA GLY A 83 19.15 -17.95 18.81
C GLY A 83 20.18 -17.99 17.66
N THR A 84 21.36 -18.50 17.98
CA THR A 84 22.35 -18.95 17.00
C THR A 84 21.98 -20.30 16.36
N SER A 85 20.73 -20.74 16.53
CA SER A 85 20.24 -22.03 16.06
C SER A 85 19.18 -21.86 14.99
N CYS A 86 19.18 -22.78 14.03
CA CYS A 86 18.12 -22.90 13.04
C CYS A 86 17.53 -24.30 13.10
N ARG A 87 16.21 -24.40 12.93
CA ARG A 87 15.51 -25.68 12.82
C ARG A 87 14.48 -25.64 11.71
N LEU A 88 14.31 -26.78 11.06
CA LEU A 88 13.28 -26.97 10.06
C LEU A 88 11.98 -27.35 10.76
N VAL A 89 10.91 -26.59 10.51
CA VAL A 89 9.58 -26.83 11.09
C VAL A 89 8.54 -26.82 9.98
N LYS A 90 7.44 -27.53 10.18
CA LYS A 90 6.28 -27.39 9.29
C LYS A 90 5.44 -26.19 9.70
N VAL A 91 4.78 -25.56 8.73
CA VAL A 91 3.85 -24.44 8.99
C VAL A 91 2.75 -24.84 9.97
N SER A 92 2.25 -26.08 9.90
CA SER A 92 1.27 -26.61 10.87
C SER A 92 1.75 -26.63 12.32
N GLU A 93 3.06 -26.73 12.54
CA GLU A 93 3.68 -26.79 13.88
C GLU A 93 3.87 -25.40 14.48
N LEU A 94 3.87 -24.35 13.65
CA LEU A 94 3.97 -22.95 14.09
C LEU A 94 2.62 -22.42 14.61
N LYS A 95 1.51 -22.82 13.96
CA LYS A 95 0.15 -22.41 14.37
C LYS A 95 -0.28 -22.94 15.73
N GLY A 96 0.38 -23.99 16.25
CA GLY A 96 0.11 -24.56 17.57
C GLY A 96 0.62 -23.72 18.76
N ALA A 97 1.45 -22.70 18.52
CA ALA A 97 2.10 -21.91 19.58
C ALA A 97 1.60 -20.46 19.73
N ILE A 98 0.77 -19.96 18.79
CA ILE A 98 0.33 -18.54 18.73
C ILE A 98 -1.09 -18.36 19.32
N ALA A 99 -1.73 -19.43 19.79
CA ALA A 99 -3.09 -19.38 20.33
C ALA A 99 -3.22 -18.70 21.71
N ASP A 100 -2.15 -18.06 22.24
CA ASP A 100 -2.13 -17.51 23.59
C ASP A 100 -1.31 -16.20 23.75
N GLU A 101 -1.16 -15.39 22.68
CA GLU A 101 -0.47 -14.09 22.78
C GLU A 101 -1.43 -12.90 22.98
N ASP A 102 -1.57 -12.57 24.26
CA ASP A 102 -1.74 -11.26 24.91
C ASP A 102 -2.20 -10.06 24.02
N HIS A 103 -3.47 -9.69 24.16
CA HIS A 103 -4.12 -8.55 23.51
C HIS A 103 -3.54 -7.14 23.82
N SER A 104 -2.46 -7.03 24.59
CA SER A 104 -2.00 -5.77 25.19
C SER A 104 -0.97 -4.96 24.38
N ALA A 105 -0.24 -5.56 23.44
CA ALA A 105 0.88 -4.89 22.76
C ALA A 105 0.44 -3.86 21.69
N TRP A 106 -0.60 -4.16 20.91
CA TRP A 106 -1.02 -3.30 19.78
C TRP A 106 -1.89 -2.10 20.20
N VAL A 107 -2.51 -2.19 21.38
CA VAL A 107 -3.40 -1.14 21.92
C VAL A 107 -2.67 0.19 22.11
N ASN A 108 -1.36 0.14 22.38
CA ASN A 108 -0.52 1.31 22.67
C ASN A 108 0.29 1.79 21.46
N LEU A 109 0.06 1.25 20.26
CA LEU A 109 0.79 1.69 19.07
C LEU A 109 0.37 3.11 18.67
N PRO A 110 1.32 3.99 18.28
CA PRO A 110 1.04 5.41 18.02
C PRO A 110 0.43 5.68 16.64
N PHE A 111 -0.10 4.65 15.98
CA PHE A 111 -0.74 4.76 14.67
C PHE A 111 -2.11 4.09 14.69
N PRO A 112 -3.10 4.63 13.97
CA PRO A 112 -4.49 4.16 14.00
C PRO A 112 -4.61 2.77 13.35
N LEU A 113 -4.98 1.78 14.16
CA LEU A 113 -5.13 0.39 13.77
C LEU A 113 -6.52 -0.17 14.05
N ILE A 114 -6.94 -1.05 13.14
CA ILE A 114 -8.13 -1.88 13.26
C ILE A 114 -7.69 -3.35 13.15
N HIS A 115 -8.25 -4.22 13.97
CA HIS A 115 -8.00 -5.64 13.94
C HIS A 115 -9.32 -6.41 13.88
N ARG A 116 -9.42 -7.35 12.95
CA ARG A 116 -10.51 -8.31 12.81
C ARG A 116 -9.99 -9.71 13.07
N ASN A 117 -10.48 -10.34 14.15
CA ASN A 117 -10.06 -11.69 14.49
C ASN A 117 -10.73 -12.75 13.60
N ALA A 118 -10.32 -14.02 13.76
CA ALA A 118 -10.87 -15.15 13.00
C ALA A 118 -12.37 -15.41 13.28
N ALA A 119 -12.90 -14.97 14.43
CA ALA A 119 -14.32 -15.02 14.74
C ALA A 119 -15.13 -13.88 14.08
N GLY A 120 -14.44 -12.94 13.41
CA GLY A 120 -15.03 -11.79 12.73
C GLY A 120 -15.26 -10.58 13.63
N GLU A 121 -14.80 -10.60 14.88
CA GLU A 121 -14.91 -9.48 15.81
C GLU A 121 -13.92 -8.38 15.44
N ILE A 122 -14.38 -7.14 15.44
CA ILE A 122 -13.60 -5.96 15.07
C ILE A 122 -13.21 -5.22 16.35
N SER A 123 -11.94 -4.85 16.44
CA SER A 123 -11.35 -4.09 17.53
C SER A 123 -10.51 -2.94 16.97
N THR A 124 -10.43 -1.84 17.71
CA THR A 124 -9.60 -0.67 17.37
C THR A 124 -8.70 -0.29 18.53
N ASN A 125 -7.49 0.18 18.21
CA ASN A 125 -6.60 0.75 19.22
C ASN A 125 -7.08 2.14 19.64
N SER A 126 -6.45 2.74 20.65
CA SER A 126 -6.85 4.07 21.14
C SER A 126 -6.80 5.12 20.03
N VAL A 127 -5.72 5.13 19.24
CA VAL A 127 -5.52 6.12 18.17
C VAL A 127 -6.60 6.02 17.09
N ALA A 128 -6.95 4.82 16.63
CA ALA A 128 -8.04 4.64 15.66
C ALA A 128 -9.40 4.99 16.25
N ARG A 129 -9.63 4.66 17.53
CA ARG A 129 -10.90 5.00 18.21
C ARG A 129 -11.08 6.51 18.35
N ASP A 130 -10.01 7.22 18.71
CA ASP A 130 -10.03 8.68 18.82
C ASP A 130 -10.23 9.31 17.43
N LEU A 131 -9.55 8.80 16.41
CA LEU A 131 -9.70 9.25 15.03
C LEU A 131 -11.14 9.05 14.51
N LEU A 132 -11.75 7.90 14.83
CA LEU A 132 -13.14 7.57 14.48
C LEU A 132 -14.17 8.21 15.43
N GLU A 133 -13.75 8.92 16.47
CA GLU A 133 -14.63 9.50 17.51
C GLU A 133 -15.58 8.46 18.14
N GLY A 134 -15.12 7.21 18.24
CA GLY A 134 -15.91 6.09 18.77
C GLY A 134 -16.85 5.41 17.77
N GLU A 135 -16.90 5.85 16.51
CA GLU A 135 -17.63 5.16 15.46
C GLU A 135 -16.95 3.85 15.02
N SER A 136 -17.74 2.99 14.37
CA SER A 136 -17.28 1.68 13.89
C SER A 136 -17.17 1.63 12.37
N ILE A 137 -16.15 0.93 11.88
CA ILE A 137 -16.02 0.63 10.45
C ILE A 137 -16.95 -0.53 10.06
N PRO A 138 -17.76 -0.39 9.00
CA PRO A 138 -18.56 -1.47 8.45
C PRO A 138 -17.70 -2.71 8.10
N PRO A 139 -18.08 -3.93 8.54
CA PRO A 139 -17.34 -5.15 8.24
C PRO A 139 -17.10 -5.39 6.74
N SER A 140 -18.07 -4.99 5.90
CA SER A 140 -17.98 -5.11 4.44
C SER A 140 -16.83 -4.32 3.82
N LEU A 141 -16.40 -3.22 4.45
CA LEU A 141 -15.27 -2.44 3.98
C LEU A 141 -13.93 -3.09 4.37
N LEU A 142 -13.90 -3.80 5.50
CA LEU A 142 -12.75 -4.66 5.83
C LEU A 142 -12.67 -5.86 4.88
N ASP A 143 -13.81 -6.46 4.50
CA ASP A 143 -13.86 -7.50 3.46
C ASP A 143 -13.33 -6.99 2.12
N GLN A 144 -13.70 -5.75 1.75
CA GLN A 144 -13.17 -5.10 0.55
C GLN A 144 -11.66 -4.86 0.66
N ALA A 145 -11.18 -4.30 1.77
CA ALA A 145 -9.75 -4.07 1.98
C ALA A 145 -8.94 -5.37 2.03
N LEU A 146 -9.52 -6.48 2.48
CA LEU A 146 -8.88 -7.80 2.42
C LEU A 146 -8.68 -8.27 0.97
N LYS A 147 -9.70 -8.06 0.13
CA LYS A 147 -9.69 -8.49 -1.28
C LYS A 147 -8.81 -7.60 -2.15
N ASP A 148 -9.00 -6.30 -2.04
CA ASP A 148 -8.41 -5.30 -2.94
C ASP A 148 -7.13 -4.67 -2.34
N LYS A 149 -6.70 -5.12 -1.15
CA LYS A 149 -5.60 -4.59 -0.31
C LYS A 149 -5.83 -3.19 0.26
N GLU A 150 -6.83 -2.48 -0.25
CA GLU A 150 -7.27 -1.18 0.24
C GLU A 150 -8.79 -0.99 0.07
N ALA A 151 -9.39 -0.13 0.89
CA ALA A 151 -10.77 0.29 0.73
C ALA A 151 -10.96 1.75 1.18
N LEU A 152 -11.75 2.49 0.42
CA LEU A 152 -12.22 3.82 0.82
C LEU A 152 -13.43 3.67 1.74
N CYS A 153 -13.40 4.34 2.87
CA CYS A 153 -14.47 4.38 3.85
C CYS A 153 -14.90 5.82 4.11
N VAL A 154 -16.19 6.07 4.33
CA VAL A 154 -16.68 7.36 4.80
C VAL A 154 -17.36 7.14 6.14
N VAL A 155 -16.87 7.83 7.17
CA VAL A 155 -17.38 7.76 8.54
C VAL A 155 -17.57 9.18 9.04
N ASN A 156 -18.77 9.51 9.53
CA ASN A 156 -19.11 10.88 9.98
C ASN A 156 -18.79 11.98 8.96
N GLY A 157 -18.94 11.68 7.66
CA GLY A 157 -18.64 12.63 6.58
C GLY A 157 -17.15 12.84 6.30
N ARG A 158 -16.26 12.16 7.05
CA ARG A 158 -14.82 12.13 6.83
C ARG A 158 -14.43 10.89 6.03
N SER A 159 -13.43 11.06 5.17
CA SER A 159 -12.96 10.07 4.22
C SER A 159 -11.72 9.40 4.77
N PHE A 160 -11.75 8.08 4.83
CA PHE A 160 -10.66 7.28 5.34
C PHE A 160 -10.22 6.24 4.33
N LEU A 161 -8.91 6.02 4.24
CA LEU A 161 -8.31 4.91 3.52
C LEU A 161 -7.94 3.81 4.48
N LEU A 162 -8.56 2.64 4.29
CA LEU A 162 -8.21 1.41 4.97
C LEU A 162 -7.18 0.66 4.13
N ARG A 163 -6.05 0.27 4.73
CA ARG A 163 -5.06 -0.60 4.06
C ARG A 163 -4.84 -1.86 4.87
N HIS A 164 -4.91 -3.01 4.22
CA HIS A 164 -4.70 -4.29 4.89
C HIS A 164 -3.20 -4.53 5.16
N LEU A 165 -2.87 -4.80 6.43
CA LEU A 165 -1.50 -5.04 6.91
C LEU A 165 -1.14 -6.52 7.05
N GLY A 166 -2.13 -7.42 7.04
CA GLY A 166 -1.94 -8.84 7.31
C GLY A 166 -2.55 -9.29 8.64
N HIS A 167 -2.80 -10.59 8.79
CA HIS A 167 -3.35 -11.19 10.02
C HIS A 167 -4.61 -10.50 10.57
N GLY A 168 -5.45 -9.96 9.68
CA GLY A 168 -6.66 -9.24 10.07
C GLY A 168 -6.43 -7.83 10.61
N TYR A 169 -5.21 -7.29 10.50
CA TYR A 169 -4.91 -5.90 10.85
C TYR A 169 -5.05 -4.95 9.65
N PHE A 170 -5.47 -3.73 9.93
CA PHE A 170 -5.65 -2.66 8.95
C PHE A 170 -5.16 -1.33 9.52
N THR A 171 -4.54 -0.49 8.68
CA THR A 171 -4.35 0.93 9.00
C THR A 171 -5.56 1.74 8.62
N LEU A 172 -5.76 2.86 9.30
CA LEU A 172 -6.78 3.85 8.98
C LEU A 172 -6.12 5.21 8.76
N GLU A 173 -6.23 5.78 7.58
CA GLU A 173 -5.66 7.10 7.24
C GLU A 173 -6.78 8.05 6.82
N GLU A 174 -6.85 9.24 7.42
CA GLU A 174 -7.78 10.29 6.99
C GLU A 174 -7.24 10.94 5.70
N ILE A 175 -8.09 11.05 4.69
CA ILE A 175 -7.71 11.49 3.33
C ILE A 175 -8.68 12.53 2.77
N ASP A 176 -9.28 13.35 3.64
CA ASP A 176 -10.25 14.36 3.23
C ASP A 176 -9.63 15.39 2.28
N GLU A 177 -8.40 15.82 2.53
CA GLU A 177 -7.68 16.77 1.67
C GLU A 177 -7.48 16.19 0.24
N GLU A 178 -7.10 14.92 0.13
CA GLU A 178 -6.93 14.26 -1.16
C GLU A 178 -8.26 14.09 -1.91
N VAL A 179 -9.34 13.79 -1.17
CA VAL A 179 -10.68 13.67 -1.75
C VAL A 179 -11.19 15.03 -2.23
N GLU A 180 -11.01 16.11 -1.45
CA GLU A 180 -11.35 17.47 -1.85
C GLU A 180 -10.57 17.92 -3.10
N LEU A 181 -9.26 17.67 -3.12
CA LEU A 181 -8.42 17.95 -4.28
C LEU A 181 -8.88 17.18 -5.53
N ALA A 182 -9.21 15.89 -5.38
CA ALA A 182 -9.72 15.08 -6.47
C ALA A 182 -11.06 15.62 -7.01
N GLN A 183 -11.96 16.06 -6.12
CA GLN A 183 -13.24 16.66 -6.51
C GLN A 183 -13.04 17.98 -7.27
N GLU A 184 -12.13 18.83 -6.82
CA GLU A 184 -11.83 20.09 -7.52
C GLU A 184 -11.25 19.82 -8.92
N ILE A 185 -10.34 18.85 -9.06
CA ILE A 185 -9.81 18.42 -10.36
C ILE A 185 -10.95 17.97 -11.28
N ILE A 186 -11.87 17.13 -10.77
CA ILE A 186 -13.02 16.64 -11.54
C ILE A 186 -13.92 17.79 -11.97
N TRP A 187 -14.17 18.74 -11.08
CA TRP A 187 -14.98 19.92 -11.36
C TRP A 187 -14.37 20.79 -12.46
N GLN A 188 -13.09 21.15 -12.34
CA GLN A 188 -12.38 21.94 -13.34
C GLN A 188 -12.35 21.24 -14.72
N ALA A 189 -12.13 19.91 -14.73
CA ALA A 189 -12.20 19.13 -15.96
C ALA A 189 -13.61 19.16 -16.58
N ALA A 190 -14.67 19.09 -15.76
CA ALA A 190 -16.05 19.19 -16.23
C ALA A 190 -16.38 20.57 -16.80
N VAL A 191 -15.92 21.65 -16.16
CA VAL A 191 -16.06 23.03 -16.66
C VAL A 191 -15.38 23.17 -18.02
N GLY A 192 -14.12 22.74 -18.15
CA GLY A 192 -13.40 22.77 -19.43
C GLY A 192 -14.13 22.02 -20.54
N LYS A 193 -14.65 20.82 -20.24
CA LYS A 193 -15.43 20.01 -21.18
C LYS A 193 -16.75 20.69 -21.59
N ALA A 194 -17.43 21.35 -20.65
CA ALA A 194 -18.66 22.09 -20.94
C ALA A 194 -18.40 23.30 -21.85
N LEU A 195 -17.31 24.04 -21.61
CA LEU A 195 -16.89 25.16 -22.45
C LEU A 195 -16.49 24.70 -23.86
N LEU A 196 -15.71 23.63 -23.98
CA LEU A 196 -15.34 23.05 -25.27
C LEU A 196 -16.60 22.70 -26.09
N LYS A 197 -17.54 21.99 -25.45
CA LYS A 197 -18.81 21.60 -26.09
C LYS A 197 -19.63 22.81 -26.52
N ARG A 198 -19.61 23.90 -25.75
CA ARG A 198 -20.31 25.14 -26.10
C ARG A 198 -19.70 25.80 -27.33
N LEU A 199 -18.37 25.88 -27.40
CA LEU A 199 -17.66 26.42 -28.57
C LEU A 199 -17.97 25.61 -29.84
N GLU A 200 -17.94 24.29 -29.74
CA GLU A 200 -18.29 23.39 -30.85
C GLU A 200 -19.75 23.60 -31.32
N GLN A 201 -20.69 23.80 -30.39
CA GLN A 201 -22.09 24.10 -30.72
C GLN A 201 -22.27 25.46 -31.42
N GLU A 202 -21.40 26.42 -31.14
CA GLU A 202 -21.34 27.72 -31.83
C GLU A 202 -20.58 27.64 -33.16
N GLY A 203 -20.14 26.44 -33.56
CA GLY A 203 -19.43 26.19 -34.81
C GLY A 203 -17.95 26.56 -34.76
N VAL A 204 -17.40 26.87 -33.59
CA VAL A 204 -15.97 27.16 -33.42
C VAL A 204 -15.23 25.83 -33.39
N LYS A 205 -14.19 25.69 -34.23
CA LYS A 205 -13.35 24.48 -34.24
C LYS A 205 -12.27 24.61 -33.18
N VAL A 206 -12.15 23.59 -32.35
CA VAL A 206 -11.14 23.51 -31.30
C VAL A 206 -10.31 22.25 -31.47
N LYS A 207 -8.98 22.38 -31.38
CA LYS A 207 -8.03 21.25 -31.42
C LYS A 207 -7.24 21.18 -30.12
N GLN A 208 -7.02 19.97 -29.62
CA GLN A 208 -6.23 19.70 -28.42
C GLN A 208 -4.87 19.14 -28.81
N PHE A 209 -3.81 19.68 -28.23
CA PHE A 209 -2.43 19.21 -28.42
C PHE A 209 -1.85 18.81 -27.06
N PRO A 210 -1.33 17.59 -26.89
CA PRO A 210 -0.58 17.24 -25.69
C PRO A 210 0.71 18.07 -25.63
N ASN A 211 1.26 18.28 -24.43
CA ASN A 211 2.44 19.14 -24.21
C ASN A 211 3.66 18.76 -25.09
N LYS A 212 3.77 17.49 -25.51
CA LYS A 212 4.87 17.01 -26.35
C LYS A 212 4.76 17.43 -27.82
N ASP A 213 3.56 17.80 -28.28
CA ASP A 213 3.25 18.08 -29.68
C ASP A 213 2.95 19.57 -29.86
N PHE A 214 3.91 20.43 -29.47
CA PHE A 214 3.76 21.87 -29.64
C PHE A 214 3.53 22.17 -31.13
N PRO A 215 2.40 22.78 -31.50
CA PRO A 215 2.08 22.98 -32.90
C PRO A 215 3.02 24.02 -33.54
N SER A 216 3.35 23.81 -34.82
CA SER A 216 4.21 24.72 -35.61
C SER A 216 3.65 26.15 -35.65
N SER A 217 4.52 27.14 -35.86
CA SER A 217 4.25 28.59 -35.74
C SER A 217 3.17 29.18 -36.65
N ASP A 218 2.62 28.42 -37.61
CA ASP A 218 1.64 28.88 -38.59
C ASP A 218 0.25 28.27 -38.33
N LEU A 219 -0.31 28.55 -37.16
CA LEU A 219 -1.70 28.19 -36.84
C LEU A 219 -2.63 29.39 -37.02
N ASP A 220 -3.72 29.18 -37.75
CA ASP A 220 -4.79 30.18 -37.90
C ASP A 220 -5.79 30.07 -36.74
N GLY A 221 -5.44 30.65 -35.60
CA GLY A 221 -6.24 30.61 -34.39
C GLY A 221 -5.54 31.13 -33.14
N GLU A 222 -6.26 31.13 -32.03
CA GLU A 222 -5.73 31.43 -30.69
C GLU A 222 -5.24 30.15 -30.02
N LEU A 223 -3.98 30.13 -29.60
CA LEU A 223 -3.40 29.02 -28.85
C LEU A 223 -3.39 29.34 -27.35
N VAL A 224 -4.13 28.55 -26.57
CA VAL A 224 -4.25 28.70 -25.12
C VAL A 224 -3.49 27.57 -24.44
N LEU A 225 -2.57 27.92 -23.52
CA LEU A 225 -1.88 26.94 -22.68
C LEU A 225 -2.83 26.38 -21.62
N CYS A 226 -2.94 25.07 -21.53
CA CYS A 226 -3.62 24.37 -20.45
C CYS A 226 -2.60 23.95 -19.40
N SER A 227 -2.71 24.47 -18.18
CA SER A 227 -1.85 24.11 -17.06
C SER A 227 -2.65 23.69 -15.83
N TRP A 228 -2.00 22.89 -14.97
CA TRP A 228 -2.46 22.62 -13.61
C TRP A 228 -1.43 23.21 -12.65
N GLY A 229 -1.80 24.31 -11.97
CA GLY A 229 -0.82 25.17 -11.31
C GLY A 229 0.25 25.63 -12.31
N ASP A 230 1.52 25.41 -11.98
CA ASP A 230 2.67 25.74 -12.82
C ASP A 230 3.05 24.63 -13.83
N ILE A 231 2.30 23.52 -13.87
CA ILE A 231 2.62 22.37 -14.71
C ILE A 231 1.87 22.47 -16.04
N PRO A 232 2.57 22.65 -17.19
CA PRO A 232 1.94 22.64 -18.50
C PRO A 232 1.49 21.23 -18.88
N LEU A 233 0.20 21.09 -19.22
CA LEU A 233 -0.44 19.82 -19.61
C LEU A 233 -0.61 19.69 -21.12
N GLY A 234 -0.80 20.81 -21.82
CA GLY A 234 -0.99 20.83 -23.27
C GLY A 234 -1.55 22.17 -23.73
N TYR A 235 -2.11 22.19 -24.94
CA TYR A 235 -2.60 23.40 -25.58
C TYR A 235 -3.96 23.17 -26.23
N LEU A 236 -4.78 24.21 -26.22
CA LEU A 236 -6.01 24.33 -27.00
C LEU A 236 -5.79 25.32 -28.13
N LEU A 237 -6.03 24.92 -29.38
CA LEU A 237 -6.12 25.83 -30.51
C LEU A 237 -7.59 26.10 -30.80
N ILE A 238 -7.99 27.37 -30.71
CA ILE A 238 -9.31 27.86 -31.07
C ILE A 238 -9.17 28.51 -32.45
N GLU A 239 -9.68 27.86 -33.50
CA GLU A 239 -9.55 28.36 -34.87
C GLU A 239 -10.44 29.60 -35.09
N PHE A 240 -9.91 30.63 -35.74
CA PHE A 240 -10.72 31.79 -36.11
C PHE A 240 -11.76 31.35 -37.16
N GLN A 241 -13.03 31.65 -36.92
CA GLN A 241 -14.04 31.47 -37.96
C GLN A 241 -13.79 32.49 -39.08
N ASP A 242 -13.69 32.02 -40.32
CA ASP A 242 -13.82 32.83 -41.53
C ASP A 242 -15.18 33.55 -41.46
N ARG A 243 -15.19 34.82 -41.02
CA ARG A 243 -16.36 35.69 -41.12
C ARG A 243 -16.58 35.99 -42.60
N ARG A 244 -17.37 35.16 -43.29
CA ARG A 244 -17.96 35.48 -44.59
C ARG A 244 -19.33 36.12 -44.43
#